data_AF-A0A2M7S285-F1
#
_entry.id   AF-A0A2M7S285-F1
#
_cell.length_a   1.000
_cell.length_b   1.000
_cell.length_c   1.000
_cell.angle_alpha   90.00
_cell.angle_beta   90.00
_cell.angle_gamma   90.00
#
_symmetry.space_group_name_H-M   'P 1'
#
loop_
_entity.id
_entity.type
_entity.pdbx_description
1 polymer ?
#
loop_
_entity_poly.entity_id
_entity_poly.type
_entity_poly.pdbx_seq_one_letter_code
_entity_poly.pdbx_strand_id
1 'polypeptide(L)'
;MDINFGKTAHNDMLLATRIITLKGLNYTSGIAIPFQQEDKKRLIENFTYIYEKKKSEMTWEQIMRKYAPYFFIEYRKKGYNISFSRDTDDNKEKRADEWEDEKTESVPAEKSTKVSRNAPCPCGSGKKYKRCCLPKDEEKNPTVGIAWDYIRRKKIIESSDDFPVEQCLINSNWQELGIANIVVARNQGNDKLILGVFIVDIFCLGVKNTFCNAVIPVEQFENEILKRSYRDQKPVSIGINYAKEIIFGALEYARNIGFEPQEDFKLSKYVLGAEEATHQRNIKFGGPNGKPLYIAGPDNDYRKIVNLLKERLGENGFDFIIPGEQL
;
A
#
# COMPACT_ATOMS: atom_id res chain seq x y z
N MET A 1 21.72 17.72 -14.09
CA MET A 1 22.56 16.84 -13.27
C MET A 1 22.97 17.62 -12.03
N ASP A 2 22.21 17.46 -10.95
CA ASP A 2 22.56 17.85 -9.58
C ASP A 2 21.56 17.14 -8.67
N ILE A 3 22.04 16.36 -7.71
CA ILE A 3 21.19 15.74 -6.66
C ILE A 3 20.76 16.76 -5.60
N ASN A 4 21.24 18.01 -5.73
CA ASN A 4 20.95 19.20 -4.93
C ASN A 4 20.79 18.94 -3.42
N PHE A 5 21.66 18.08 -2.87
CA PHE A 5 22.02 18.17 -1.47
C PHE A 5 22.97 19.36 -1.29
N GLY A 6 22.41 20.57 -1.33
CA GLY A 6 23.14 21.81 -1.08
C GLY A 6 23.74 21.82 0.33
N LYS A 7 24.95 22.37 0.48
CA LYS A 7 25.64 22.54 1.77
C LYS A 7 25.15 23.77 2.55
N THR A 8 23.96 24.28 2.24
CA THR A 8 23.48 25.60 2.71
C THR A 8 23.00 25.63 4.16
N ALA A 9 23.04 24.50 4.88
CA ALA A 9 22.65 24.45 6.29
C ALA A 9 23.88 24.28 7.18
N HIS A 10 24.21 25.31 7.96
CA HIS A 10 25.04 25.15 9.16
C HIS A 10 24.24 24.34 10.19
N ASN A 11 24.89 23.41 10.90
CA ASN A 11 24.35 22.45 11.91
C ASN A 11 23.90 21.07 11.40
N ASP A 12 24.72 20.36 10.61
CA ASP A 12 24.55 18.93 10.32
C ASP A 12 23.16 18.53 9.76
N MET A 13 22.66 19.35 8.83
CA MET A 13 21.40 19.09 8.12
C MET A 13 21.61 18.90 6.62
N LEU A 14 20.88 17.96 6.03
CA LEU A 14 20.77 17.75 4.59
C LEU A 14 19.44 18.26 4.08
N LEU A 15 19.49 19.13 3.08
CA LEU A 15 18.31 19.56 2.33
C LEU A 15 17.98 18.55 1.24
N ALA A 16 16.87 17.84 1.38
CA ALA A 16 16.30 17.04 0.29
C ALA A 16 15.40 17.96 -0.54
N THR A 17 15.93 18.54 -1.61
CA THR A 17 15.16 19.43 -2.51
C THR A 17 14.56 18.66 -3.67
N ARG A 18 13.25 18.79 -3.89
CA ARG A 18 12.64 18.52 -5.19
C ARG A 18 12.83 19.75 -6.07
N ILE A 19 13.33 19.55 -7.28
CA ILE A 19 13.31 20.58 -8.32
C ILE A 19 11.98 20.44 -9.07
N ILE A 20 11.17 21.48 -9.06
CA ILE A 20 9.91 21.58 -9.78
C ILE A 20 10.16 22.51 -10.97
N THR A 21 10.05 21.99 -12.19
CA THR A 21 10.20 22.81 -13.39
C THR A 21 8.83 23.26 -13.88
N LEU A 22 8.62 24.57 -14.01
CA LEU A 22 7.39 25.19 -14.48
C LEU A 22 7.73 26.24 -15.55
N LYS A 23 7.23 26.03 -16.77
CA LYS A 23 7.49 26.89 -17.94
C LYS A 23 8.99 27.16 -18.21
N GLY A 24 9.83 26.15 -18.02
CA GLY A 24 11.28 26.26 -18.23
C GLY A 24 12.06 26.91 -17.09
N LEU A 25 11.38 27.36 -16.02
CA LEU A 25 12.01 27.86 -14.80
C LEU A 25 12.03 26.75 -13.73
N ASN A 26 13.17 26.61 -13.05
CA ASN A 26 13.38 25.59 -12.03
C ASN A 26 13.19 26.19 -10.64
N TYR A 27 12.25 25.64 -9.87
CA TYR A 27 11.96 25.99 -8.48
C TYR A 27 12.46 24.89 -7.55
N THR A 28 12.99 25.23 -6.38
CA THR A 28 13.40 24.24 -5.37
C THR A 28 12.41 24.25 -4.20
N SER A 29 11.79 23.10 -3.90
CA SER A 29 11.06 22.89 -2.64
C SER A 29 11.82 21.85 -1.83
N GLY A 30 12.36 22.23 -0.67
CA GLY A 30 13.20 21.34 0.16
C GLY A 30 12.65 21.12 1.56
N ILE A 31 12.85 19.91 2.08
CA ILE A 31 12.76 19.61 3.51
C ILE A 31 14.20 19.50 4.03
N ALA A 32 14.53 20.29 5.05
CA ALA A 32 15.78 20.12 5.79
C ALA A 32 15.60 18.98 6.81
N ILE A 33 16.47 17.97 6.73
CA ILE A 33 16.44 16.81 7.62
C ILE A 33 17.78 16.75 8.36
N PRO A 34 17.81 16.58 9.69
CA PRO A 34 19.05 16.42 10.43
C PRO A 34 19.68 15.08 10.03
N PHE A 35 20.72 15.14 9.21
CA PHE A 35 21.47 13.98 8.75
C PHE A 35 22.95 14.26 8.94
N GLN A 36 23.65 13.33 9.56
CA GLN A 36 25.11 13.37 9.69
C GLN A 36 25.76 13.16 8.31
N GLN A 37 27.03 13.55 8.19
CA GLN A 37 27.73 13.52 6.89
C GLN A 37 27.92 12.08 6.36
N GLU A 38 28.01 11.10 7.25
CA GLU A 38 28.08 9.68 6.95
C GLU A 38 26.75 9.16 6.37
N ASP A 39 25.62 9.69 6.85
CA ASP A 39 24.28 9.33 6.38
C ASP A 39 24.05 9.83 4.95
N LYS A 40 24.59 11.02 4.61
CA LYS A 40 24.62 11.53 3.22
C LYS A 40 25.31 10.55 2.29
N LYS A 41 26.52 10.15 2.67
CA LYS A 41 27.37 9.30 1.84
C LYS A 41 26.68 7.97 1.56
N ARG A 42 26.15 7.35 2.59
CA ARG A 42 25.42 6.07 2.48
C ARG A 42 24.15 6.19 1.65
N LEU A 43 23.39 7.28 1.79
CA LEU A 43 22.19 7.52 0.98
C LEU A 43 22.54 7.62 -0.51
N ILE A 44 23.59 8.39 -0.84
CA ILE A 44 24.07 8.56 -2.22
C ILE A 44 24.58 7.23 -2.79
N GLU A 45 25.36 6.48 -2.02
CA GLU A 45 25.87 5.16 -2.43
C GLU A 45 24.73 4.19 -2.74
N ASN A 46 23.71 4.15 -1.89
CA ASN A 46 22.55 3.27 -2.10
C ASN A 46 21.75 3.65 -3.35
N PHE A 47 21.46 4.94 -3.56
CA PHE A 47 20.74 5.37 -4.76
C PHE A 47 21.54 5.15 -6.04
N THR A 48 22.85 5.40 -5.99
CA THR A 48 23.76 5.12 -7.09
C THR A 48 23.77 3.62 -7.41
N TYR A 49 23.86 2.77 -6.39
CA TYR A 49 23.80 1.32 -6.57
C TYR A 49 22.48 0.85 -7.21
N ILE A 50 21.34 1.35 -6.70
CA ILE A 50 20.01 0.99 -7.24
C ILE A 50 19.89 1.47 -8.69
N TYR A 51 20.36 2.69 -8.98
CA TYR A 51 20.33 3.23 -10.33
C TYR A 51 21.22 2.43 -11.27
N GLU A 52 22.47 2.13 -10.92
CA GLU A 52 23.35 1.34 -11.78
C GLU A 52 22.74 -0.01 -12.15
N LYS A 53 22.04 -0.65 -11.21
CA LYS A 53 21.34 -1.92 -11.46
C LYS A 53 20.09 -1.78 -12.33
N LYS A 54 19.48 -0.60 -12.39
CA LYS A 54 18.15 -0.36 -13.00
C LYS A 54 18.13 0.74 -14.05
N LYS A 55 19.27 1.27 -14.45
CA LYS A 55 19.37 2.40 -15.41
C LYS A 55 18.87 2.06 -16.81
N SER A 56 18.81 0.77 -17.16
CA SER A 56 18.18 0.29 -18.40
C SER A 56 16.66 0.21 -18.32
N GLU A 57 16.07 0.23 -17.12
CA GLU A 57 14.62 0.08 -16.87
C GLU A 57 13.96 1.40 -16.47
N MET A 58 14.69 2.25 -15.75
CA MET A 58 14.13 3.43 -15.09
C MET A 58 15.14 4.58 -15.11
N THR A 59 14.64 5.78 -15.35
CA THR A 59 15.42 7.01 -15.21
C THR A 59 15.78 7.27 -13.75
N TRP A 60 16.81 8.09 -13.52
CA TRP A 60 17.23 8.48 -12.17
C TRP A 60 16.07 9.12 -11.40
N GLU A 61 15.28 10.01 -12.02
CA GLU A 61 14.13 10.64 -11.35
C GLU A 61 13.07 9.62 -10.92
N GLN A 62 12.79 8.62 -11.75
CA GLN A 62 11.82 7.57 -11.42
C GLN A 62 12.30 6.68 -10.27
N ILE A 63 13.60 6.39 -10.21
CA ILE A 63 14.20 5.65 -9.10
C ILE A 63 14.14 6.46 -7.81
N MET A 64 14.54 7.74 -7.84
CA MET A 64 14.44 8.62 -6.68
C MET A 64 13.00 8.69 -6.15
N ARG A 65 12.01 8.86 -7.04
CA ARG A 65 10.60 8.95 -6.64
C ARG A 65 10.05 7.65 -6.05
N LYS A 66 10.45 6.50 -6.61
CA LYS A 66 9.94 5.19 -6.19
C LYS A 66 10.58 4.71 -4.88
N TYR A 67 11.88 4.94 -4.69
CA TYR A 67 12.63 4.35 -3.58
C TYR A 67 12.93 5.34 -2.43
N ALA A 68 12.75 6.66 -2.61
CA ALA A 68 12.93 7.63 -1.52
C ALA A 68 12.15 7.31 -0.23
N PRO A 69 10.88 6.87 -0.27
CA PRO A 69 10.15 6.51 0.95
C PRO A 69 10.84 5.42 1.79
N TYR A 70 11.48 4.45 1.14
CA TYR A 70 12.15 3.33 1.81
C TYR A 70 13.31 3.80 2.70
N PHE A 71 14.08 4.79 2.22
CA PHE A 71 15.18 5.35 2.99
C PHE A 71 14.69 6.06 4.24
N PHE A 72 13.63 6.86 4.16
CA PHE A 72 13.06 7.53 5.34
C PHE A 72 12.55 6.53 6.39
N ILE A 73 12.07 5.36 5.96
CA ILE A 73 11.67 4.26 6.85
C ILE A 73 12.90 3.64 7.54
N GLU A 74 13.97 3.34 6.80
CA GLU A 74 15.22 2.81 7.36
C GLU A 74 15.87 3.76 8.38
N TYR A 75 15.80 5.07 8.16
CA TYR A 75 16.34 6.06 9.09
C TYR A 75 15.49 6.23 10.36
N ARG A 76 14.16 6.08 10.29
CA ARG A 76 13.31 5.99 11.50
C ARG A 76 13.71 4.82 12.39
N LYS A 77 14.12 3.68 11.81
CA LYS A 77 14.59 2.51 12.59
C LYS A 77 15.86 2.80 13.40
N LYS A 78 16.62 3.84 13.05
CA LYS A 78 17.83 4.28 13.76
C LYS A 78 17.57 5.36 14.83
N GLY A 79 16.31 5.70 15.09
CA GLY A 79 15.94 6.66 16.13
C GLY A 79 15.78 8.11 15.65
N TYR A 80 15.88 8.38 14.35
CA TYR A 80 15.59 9.70 13.81
C TYR A 80 14.06 9.94 13.73
N ASN A 81 13.58 10.96 14.43
CA ASN A 81 12.15 11.28 14.48
C ASN A 81 11.72 12.09 13.24
N ILE A 82 11.46 11.39 12.14
CA ILE A 82 11.05 12.00 10.86
C ILE A 82 9.52 11.96 10.76
N SER A 83 8.85 13.06 11.10
CA SER A 83 7.41 13.26 10.83
C SER A 83 7.21 13.88 9.46
N PHE A 84 6.35 13.28 8.64
CA PHE A 84 5.79 13.99 7.50
C PHE A 84 4.68 14.89 8.04
N SER A 85 4.74 16.20 7.79
CA SER A 85 3.50 17.00 7.90
C SER A 85 2.51 16.35 6.95
N ARG A 86 1.50 15.69 7.51
CA ARG A 86 0.23 15.62 6.82
C ARG A 86 -0.24 17.07 6.72
N ASP A 87 -0.69 17.49 5.55
CA ASP A 87 -1.47 18.71 5.43
C ASP A 87 -2.75 18.53 6.24
N THR A 88 -2.64 18.71 7.55
CA THR A 88 -3.76 19.01 8.44
C THR A 88 -3.62 20.49 8.76
N ASP A 89 -4.67 21.22 8.38
CA ASP A 89 -4.92 22.66 8.51
C ASP A 89 -4.86 23.21 9.95
N ASP A 90 -4.02 22.66 10.83
CA ASP A 90 -3.95 23.01 12.25
C ASP A 90 -2.63 23.70 12.60
N ASN A 91 -2.37 24.85 11.95
CA ASN A 91 -1.55 25.92 12.56
C ASN A 91 -1.71 27.23 11.78
N LYS A 92 -2.90 27.85 11.88
CA LYS A 92 -3.14 29.21 11.37
C LYS A 92 -2.97 30.32 12.41
N GLU A 93 -2.58 30.00 13.64
CA GLU A 93 -2.31 31.02 14.66
C GLU A 93 -0.90 30.87 15.20
N LYS A 94 0.03 31.63 14.59
CA LYS A 94 1.26 32.21 15.18
C LYS A 94 2.30 32.41 14.09
N ARG A 95 2.07 33.41 13.25
CA ARG A 95 3.07 34.24 12.56
C ARG A 95 2.35 35.34 11.80
N ALA A 96 1.54 36.08 12.54
CA ALA A 96 1.40 37.50 12.25
C ALA A 96 2.69 38.15 12.74
N ASP A 97 3.08 39.21 12.03
CA ASP A 97 4.18 40.12 12.31
C ASP A 97 5.50 39.78 11.62
N GLU A 98 5.97 40.81 10.90
CA GLU A 98 7.29 40.98 10.27
C GLU A 98 7.49 40.46 8.83
N TRP A 99 7.03 41.23 7.83
CA TRP A 99 7.87 42.20 7.08
C TRP A 99 7.08 42.87 5.94
N GLU A 100 7.20 44.20 5.87
CA GLU A 100 6.63 45.10 4.88
C GLU A 100 7.45 45.13 3.58
N ASP A 101 6.77 45.55 2.51
CA ASP A 101 7.26 46.10 1.24
C ASP A 101 8.00 45.18 0.24
N GLU A 102 7.29 44.80 -0.82
CA GLU A 102 7.60 45.34 -2.16
C GLU A 102 6.44 45.09 -3.15
N LYS A 103 5.95 46.19 -3.73
CA LYS A 103 4.92 46.19 -4.77
C LYS A 103 5.44 45.51 -6.03
N THR A 104 4.79 44.43 -6.45
CA THR A 104 4.81 43.98 -7.85
C THR A 104 3.38 43.77 -8.33
N GLU A 105 3.05 44.44 -9.42
CA GLU A 105 1.72 44.48 -10.02
C GLU A 105 1.25 43.07 -10.41
N SER A 106 0.23 42.58 -9.71
CA SER A 106 -0.41 41.30 -10.02
C SER A 106 -1.31 41.44 -11.24
N VAL A 107 -1.08 40.63 -12.26
CA VAL A 107 -2.10 40.25 -13.24
C VAL A 107 -3.28 39.64 -12.46
N PRO A 108 -4.54 40.03 -12.72
CA PRO A 108 -5.65 39.57 -11.90
C PRO A 108 -5.86 38.07 -12.12
N ALA A 109 -5.55 37.27 -11.11
CA ALA A 109 -6.05 35.91 -11.00
C ALA A 109 -7.58 36.00 -10.89
N GLU A 110 -8.29 35.43 -11.85
CA GLU A 110 -9.73 35.20 -11.74
C GLU A 110 -9.97 34.41 -10.45
N LYS A 111 -10.49 35.11 -9.43
CA LYS A 111 -11.04 34.47 -8.24
C LYS A 111 -12.17 33.58 -8.71
N SER A 112 -11.97 32.25 -8.69
CA SER A 112 -13.09 31.33 -8.76
C SER A 112 -13.98 31.60 -7.54
N THR A 113 -15.05 32.36 -7.76
CA THR A 113 -16.03 32.66 -6.73
C THR A 113 -16.67 31.33 -6.33
N LYS A 114 -16.24 30.75 -5.21
CA LYS A 114 -16.87 29.55 -4.64
C LYS A 114 -18.35 29.86 -4.39
N VAL A 115 -19.21 29.36 -5.27
CA VAL A 115 -20.67 29.49 -5.12
C VAL A 115 -21.10 28.68 -3.91
N SER A 116 -21.74 29.34 -2.94
CA SER A 116 -22.25 28.65 -1.75
C SER A 116 -23.31 27.61 -2.11
N ARG A 117 -23.26 26.43 -1.49
CA ARG A 117 -24.15 25.27 -1.77
C ARG A 117 -25.65 25.61 -1.73
N ASN A 118 -26.04 26.57 -0.90
CA ASN A 118 -27.43 26.99 -0.74
C ASN A 118 -27.82 28.21 -1.60
N ALA A 119 -26.86 28.85 -2.29
CA ALA A 119 -27.13 29.99 -3.16
C ALA A 119 -27.94 29.56 -4.40
N PRO A 120 -28.65 30.50 -5.06
CA PRO A 120 -29.23 30.26 -6.37
C PRO A 120 -28.17 29.78 -7.37
N CYS A 121 -28.52 28.79 -8.19
CA CYS A 121 -27.59 28.15 -9.11
C CYS A 121 -27.19 29.11 -10.25
N PRO A 122 -25.88 29.24 -10.58
CA PRO A 122 -25.40 30.17 -11.59
C PRO A 122 -25.84 29.85 -13.04
N CYS A 123 -26.41 28.67 -13.29
CA CYS A 123 -27.00 28.32 -14.58
C CYS A 123 -28.37 28.96 -14.85
N GLY A 124 -28.89 29.78 -13.93
CA GLY A 124 -30.16 30.49 -14.10
C GLY A 124 -31.42 29.65 -13.83
N SER A 125 -31.28 28.42 -13.29
CA SER A 125 -32.42 27.51 -13.08
C SER A 125 -33.37 27.90 -11.94
N GLY A 126 -33.03 28.92 -11.14
CA GLY A 126 -33.77 29.31 -9.93
C GLY A 126 -33.66 28.31 -8.75
N LYS A 127 -33.06 27.14 -8.95
CA LYS A 127 -32.84 26.13 -7.89
C LYS A 127 -31.59 26.45 -7.06
N LYS A 128 -31.52 25.94 -5.82
CA LYS A 128 -30.30 25.99 -5.00
C LYS A 128 -29.17 25.21 -5.70
N TYR A 129 -27.93 25.73 -5.68
CA TYR A 129 -26.78 25.17 -6.39
C TYR A 129 -26.57 23.67 -6.11
N LYS A 130 -26.67 23.25 -4.83
CA LYS A 130 -26.60 21.83 -4.42
C LYS A 130 -27.65 20.89 -5.01
N ARG A 131 -28.76 21.42 -5.54
CA ARG A 131 -29.85 20.66 -6.17
C ARG A 131 -29.87 20.82 -7.69
N CYS A 132 -28.83 21.40 -8.28
CA CYS A 132 -28.76 21.68 -9.71
C CYS A 132 -27.41 21.30 -10.32
N CYS A 133 -26.49 22.25 -10.51
CA CYS A 133 -25.22 22.00 -11.22
C CYS A 133 -24.13 21.39 -10.34
N LEU A 134 -24.20 21.52 -9.01
CA LEU A 134 -23.15 21.00 -8.12
C LEU A 134 -22.82 19.51 -8.34
N PRO A 135 -23.79 18.58 -8.48
CA PRO A 135 -23.47 17.18 -8.77
C PRO A 135 -22.70 16.99 -10.08
N LYS A 136 -23.02 17.79 -11.11
CA LYS A 136 -22.36 17.75 -12.42
C LYS A 136 -20.97 18.41 -12.41
N ASP A 137 -20.79 19.41 -11.55
CA ASP A 137 -19.52 20.09 -11.34
C ASP A 137 -18.58 19.22 -10.47
N GLU A 138 -19.13 18.49 -9.50
CA GLU A 138 -18.42 17.49 -8.69
C GLU A 138 -17.95 16.30 -9.54
N GLU A 139 -18.71 15.89 -10.56
CA GLU A 139 -18.27 14.89 -11.55
C GLU A 139 -17.11 15.38 -12.44
N LYS A 140 -17.00 16.69 -12.68
CA LYS A 140 -16.03 17.28 -13.62
C LYS A 140 -14.72 17.71 -12.98
N ASN A 141 -14.66 17.88 -11.65
CA ASN A 141 -13.45 18.33 -10.95
C ASN A 141 -13.26 17.60 -9.59
N PRO A 142 -12.75 16.35 -9.59
CA PRO A 142 -12.54 15.59 -8.36
C PRO A 142 -11.27 16.06 -7.64
N THR A 143 -11.35 17.13 -6.85
CA THR A 143 -10.29 17.55 -5.92
C THR A 143 -10.53 17.03 -4.48
N VAL A 144 -11.17 15.86 -4.36
CA VAL A 144 -11.39 15.13 -3.10
C VAL A 144 -11.11 13.62 -3.24
N GLY A 145 -10.07 13.26 -3.99
CA GLY A 145 -9.81 11.90 -4.50
C GLY A 145 -8.95 10.96 -3.65
N ILE A 146 -8.96 11.07 -2.31
CA ILE A 146 -8.22 10.09 -1.46
C ILE A 146 -9.13 9.49 -0.39
N ALA A 147 -9.74 10.31 0.46
CA ALA A 147 -10.60 9.81 1.53
C ALA A 147 -11.95 9.29 1.00
N TRP A 148 -12.64 10.05 0.13
CA TRP A 148 -13.92 9.61 -0.43
C TRP A 148 -13.76 8.45 -1.38
N ASP A 149 -12.69 8.44 -2.19
CA ASP A 149 -12.39 7.30 -3.06
C ASP A 149 -12.09 6.05 -2.26
N TYR A 150 -11.35 6.16 -1.15
CA TYR A 150 -11.14 5.06 -0.22
C TYR A 150 -12.45 4.57 0.40
N ILE A 151 -13.31 5.45 0.93
CA ILE A 151 -14.61 5.08 1.52
C ILE A 151 -15.52 4.44 0.47
N ARG A 152 -15.56 4.99 -0.75
CA ARG A 152 -16.35 4.46 -1.86
C ARG A 152 -15.87 3.07 -2.24
N ARG A 153 -14.56 2.87 -2.39
CA ARG A 153 -13.97 1.56 -2.68
C ARG A 153 -14.24 0.57 -1.55
N LYS A 154 -14.13 0.99 -0.28
CA LYS A 154 -14.48 0.18 0.88
C LYS A 154 -15.90 -0.35 0.79
N LYS A 155 -16.89 0.51 0.52
CA LYS A 155 -18.29 0.10 0.35
C LYS A 155 -18.46 -0.88 -0.82
N ILE A 156 -17.79 -0.64 -1.94
CA ILE A 156 -17.83 -1.56 -3.09
C ILE A 156 -17.26 -2.93 -2.71
N ILE A 157 -16.15 -2.95 -1.96
CA ILE A 157 -15.53 -4.19 -1.48
C ILE A 157 -16.44 -4.91 -0.50
N GLU A 158 -17.09 -4.20 0.43
CA GLU A 158 -18.06 -4.78 1.38
C GLU A 158 -19.27 -5.40 0.67
N SER A 159 -19.64 -4.87 -0.50
CA SER A 159 -20.69 -5.40 -1.39
C SER A 159 -20.18 -6.38 -2.45
N SER A 160 -19.04 -7.04 -2.25
CA SER A 160 -18.44 -7.93 -3.25
C SER A 160 -19.34 -9.09 -3.69
N ASP A 161 -20.29 -9.54 -2.85
CA ASP A 161 -21.23 -10.61 -3.20
C ASP A 161 -22.19 -10.25 -4.35
N ASP A 162 -22.40 -8.96 -4.61
CA ASP A 162 -23.22 -8.48 -5.72
C ASP A 162 -22.53 -8.66 -7.09
N PHE A 163 -21.24 -9.02 -7.10
CA PHE A 163 -20.41 -9.12 -8.30
C PHE A 163 -19.93 -10.55 -8.51
N PRO A 164 -20.10 -11.13 -9.71
CA PRO A 164 -19.71 -12.51 -9.96
C PRO A 164 -18.18 -12.67 -9.93
N VAL A 165 -17.72 -13.84 -9.52
CA VAL A 165 -16.30 -14.20 -9.55
C VAL A 165 -15.86 -14.36 -11.00
N GLU A 166 -14.91 -13.54 -11.43
CA GLU A 166 -14.30 -13.56 -12.77
C GLU A 166 -13.12 -14.53 -12.79
N GLN A 167 -12.22 -14.40 -11.81
CA GLN A 167 -11.04 -15.27 -11.68
C GLN A 167 -10.73 -15.56 -10.21
N CYS A 168 -10.26 -16.76 -9.93
CA CYS A 168 -9.70 -17.14 -8.65
C CYS A 168 -8.46 -18.00 -8.91
N LEU A 169 -7.30 -17.49 -8.52
CA LEU A 169 -5.99 -17.98 -8.94
C LEU A 169 -5.11 -18.30 -7.74
N ILE A 170 -4.23 -19.29 -7.88
CA ILE A 170 -3.24 -19.69 -6.86
C ILE A 170 -1.89 -20.04 -7.52
N ASN A 171 -0.77 -19.86 -6.82
CA ASN A 171 0.53 -20.39 -7.27
C ASN A 171 0.54 -21.93 -7.21
N SER A 172 1.18 -22.59 -8.18
CA SER A 172 1.12 -24.05 -8.32
C SER A 172 1.82 -24.83 -7.20
N ASN A 173 2.87 -24.27 -6.60
CA ASN A 173 3.76 -24.91 -5.63
C ASN A 173 3.43 -24.57 -4.16
N TRP A 174 2.19 -24.17 -3.89
CA TRP A 174 1.81 -23.66 -2.57
C TRP A 174 1.87 -24.71 -1.46
N GLN A 175 1.61 -25.98 -1.79
CA GLN A 175 1.62 -27.07 -0.82
C GLN A 175 3.05 -27.44 -0.41
N GLU A 176 3.99 -27.41 -1.36
CA GLU A 176 5.40 -27.70 -1.12
C GLU A 176 6.09 -26.56 -0.36
N LEU A 177 5.77 -25.31 -0.73
CA LEU A 177 6.36 -24.13 -0.09
C LEU A 177 5.67 -23.75 1.24
N GLY A 178 4.48 -24.28 1.49
CA GLY A 178 3.64 -23.87 2.62
C GLY A 178 3.03 -22.47 2.48
N ILE A 179 3.15 -21.84 1.31
CA ILE A 179 2.67 -20.48 1.04
C ILE A 179 1.76 -20.47 -0.19
N ALA A 180 0.47 -20.22 0.04
CA ALA A 180 -0.53 -19.99 -1.00
C ALA A 180 -0.71 -18.49 -1.23
N ASN A 181 -0.37 -18.02 -2.43
CA ASN A 181 -0.71 -16.70 -2.93
C ASN A 181 -1.97 -16.77 -3.79
N ILE A 182 -3.10 -16.40 -3.19
CA ILE A 182 -4.43 -16.49 -3.79
C ILE A 182 -4.87 -15.11 -4.27
N VAL A 183 -5.29 -15.02 -5.52
CA VAL A 183 -5.86 -13.80 -6.11
C VAL A 183 -7.31 -14.08 -6.52
N VAL A 184 -8.23 -13.30 -5.99
CA VAL A 184 -9.66 -13.33 -6.34
C VAL A 184 -10.03 -12.03 -7.03
N ALA A 185 -10.59 -12.13 -8.23
CA ALA A 185 -11.12 -11.02 -9.00
C ALA A 185 -12.61 -11.22 -9.24
N ARG A 186 -13.42 -10.20 -8.96
CA ARG A 186 -14.85 -10.16 -9.24
C ARG A 186 -15.18 -9.10 -10.28
N ASN A 187 -16.08 -9.40 -11.20
CA ASN A 187 -16.43 -8.55 -12.33
C ASN A 187 -17.36 -7.41 -11.90
N GLN A 188 -16.87 -6.16 -11.97
CA GLN A 188 -17.64 -4.97 -11.62
C GLN A 188 -18.38 -4.35 -12.82
N GLY A 189 -18.26 -4.96 -14.01
CA GLY A 189 -18.69 -4.41 -15.29
C GLY A 189 -17.79 -3.28 -15.81
N ASN A 190 -17.94 -2.93 -17.09
CA ASN A 190 -17.17 -1.86 -17.75
C ASN A 190 -15.65 -1.99 -17.57
N ASP A 191 -15.12 -3.19 -17.82
CA ASP A 191 -13.69 -3.54 -17.74
C ASP A 191 -13.04 -3.20 -16.39
N LYS A 192 -13.81 -3.31 -15.30
CA LYS A 192 -13.36 -3.08 -13.93
C LYS A 192 -13.57 -4.29 -13.05
N LEU A 193 -12.65 -4.46 -12.11
CA LEU A 193 -12.62 -5.57 -11.17
C LEU A 193 -12.61 -5.08 -9.73
N ILE A 194 -13.17 -5.90 -8.85
CA ILE A 194 -12.87 -5.93 -7.42
C ILE A 194 -11.83 -7.02 -7.19
N LEU A 195 -10.81 -6.72 -6.41
CA LEU A 195 -9.65 -7.58 -6.21
C LEU A 195 -9.43 -7.87 -4.72
N GLY A 196 -9.11 -9.12 -4.42
CA GLY A 196 -8.53 -9.57 -3.16
C GLY A 196 -7.27 -10.39 -3.44
N VAL A 197 -6.18 -10.09 -2.75
CA VAL A 197 -4.91 -10.84 -2.77
C VAL A 197 -4.65 -11.32 -1.36
N PHE A 198 -4.36 -12.61 -1.21
CA PHE A 198 -4.19 -13.28 0.07
C PHE A 198 -2.90 -14.09 0.05
N ILE A 199 -1.97 -13.77 0.95
CA ILE A 199 -0.79 -14.58 1.21
C ILE A 199 -1.07 -15.41 2.45
N VAL A 200 -1.20 -16.72 2.25
CA VAL A 200 -1.62 -17.68 3.27
C VAL A 200 -0.48 -18.64 3.55
N ASP A 201 -0.02 -18.67 4.79
CA ASP A 201 0.89 -19.66 5.34
C ASP A 201 0.09 -20.81 5.92
N ILE A 202 0.14 -21.94 5.21
CA ILE A 202 -0.62 -23.14 5.57
C ILE A 202 0.13 -24.00 6.60
N PHE A 203 1.38 -23.69 6.90
CA PHE A 203 2.22 -24.44 7.83
C PHE A 203 2.22 -23.87 9.23
N CYS A 204 1.97 -22.57 9.41
CA CYS A 204 2.04 -21.95 10.71
C CYS A 204 1.14 -20.71 10.84
N LEU A 205 1.49 -19.61 10.17
CA LEU A 205 0.98 -18.28 10.52
C LEU A 205 -0.44 -17.96 10.00
N GLY A 206 -1.02 -18.82 9.17
CA GLY A 206 -2.33 -18.57 8.56
C GLY A 206 -2.26 -17.40 7.57
N VAL A 207 -3.26 -16.52 7.58
CA VAL A 207 -3.31 -15.40 6.63
C VAL A 207 -2.32 -14.31 7.03
N LYS A 208 -1.15 -14.28 6.40
CA LYS A 208 -0.04 -13.36 6.73
C LYS A 208 -0.29 -11.93 6.26
N ASN A 209 -0.64 -11.76 4.99
CA ASN A 209 -0.85 -10.45 4.38
C ASN A 209 -2.03 -10.52 3.42
N THR A 210 -2.81 -9.46 3.39
CA THR A 210 -3.88 -9.34 2.41
C THR A 210 -3.95 -7.94 1.84
N PHE A 211 -4.39 -7.84 0.60
CA PHE A 211 -4.64 -6.56 -0.06
C PHE A 211 -5.98 -6.66 -0.78
N CYS A 212 -6.78 -5.61 -0.74
CA CYS A 212 -7.99 -5.54 -1.54
C CYS A 212 -8.19 -4.14 -2.10
N ASN A 213 -8.83 -4.07 -3.27
CA ASN A 213 -9.18 -2.80 -3.90
C ASN A 213 -10.33 -3.01 -4.90
N ALA A 214 -10.99 -1.93 -5.30
CA ALA A 214 -12.08 -1.95 -6.27
C ALA A 214 -11.85 -0.92 -7.39
N VAL A 215 -12.66 -1.01 -8.44
CA VAL A 215 -12.55 -0.13 -9.63
C VAL A 215 -11.18 -0.30 -10.31
N ILE A 216 -10.67 -1.53 -10.36
CA ILE A 216 -9.38 -1.86 -10.98
C ILE A 216 -9.59 -2.17 -12.47
N PRO A 217 -8.99 -1.44 -13.41
CA PRO A 217 -9.04 -1.79 -14.83
C PRO A 217 -8.49 -3.19 -15.09
N VAL A 218 -9.14 -3.98 -15.95
CA VAL A 218 -8.69 -5.34 -16.32
C VAL A 218 -7.23 -5.33 -16.82
N GLU A 219 -6.86 -4.35 -17.65
CA GLU A 219 -5.48 -4.20 -18.14
C GLU A 219 -4.46 -4.05 -16.99
N GLN A 220 -4.80 -3.27 -15.95
CA GLN A 220 -3.94 -3.09 -14.78
C GLN A 220 -3.82 -4.40 -14.00
N PHE A 221 -4.92 -5.14 -13.85
CA PHE A 221 -4.95 -6.43 -13.19
C PHE A 221 -4.00 -7.42 -13.89
N GLU A 222 -4.11 -7.56 -15.20
CA GLU A 222 -3.30 -8.50 -15.98
C GLU A 222 -1.82 -8.10 -16.04
N ASN A 223 -1.53 -6.81 -16.30
CA ASN A 223 -0.17 -6.37 -16.58
C ASN A 223 0.65 -6.03 -15.34
N GLU A 224 0.03 -5.69 -14.21
CA GLU A 224 0.74 -5.31 -12.99
C GLU A 224 0.50 -6.31 -11.85
N ILE A 225 -0.76 -6.62 -11.57
CA ILE A 225 -1.12 -7.32 -10.33
C ILE A 225 -0.74 -8.79 -10.44
N LEU A 226 -1.12 -9.46 -11.51
CA LEU A 226 -0.74 -10.86 -11.74
C LEU A 226 0.78 -11.04 -11.79
N LYS A 227 1.50 -10.15 -12.48
CA LYS A 227 2.97 -10.20 -12.55
C LYS A 227 3.63 -10.03 -11.19
N ARG A 228 3.13 -9.12 -10.35
CA ARG A 228 3.66 -8.94 -8.97
C ARG A 228 3.34 -10.12 -8.07
N SER A 229 2.15 -10.69 -8.18
CA SER A 229 1.71 -11.82 -7.37
C SER A 229 2.47 -13.10 -7.72
N TYR A 230 2.73 -13.36 -9.00
CA TYR A 230 3.24 -14.66 -9.46
C TYR A 230 4.64 -14.62 -10.08
N ARG A 231 5.28 -13.44 -10.22
CA ARG A 231 6.66 -13.29 -10.74
C ARG A 231 6.90 -14.09 -12.03
N ASP A 232 6.01 -13.91 -13.00
CA ASP A 232 5.98 -14.59 -14.31
C ASP A 232 5.69 -16.11 -14.29
N GLN A 233 5.47 -16.70 -13.11
CA GLN A 233 4.93 -18.06 -13.03
C GLN A 233 3.46 -18.07 -13.41
N LYS A 234 3.05 -19.08 -14.18
CA LYS A 234 1.65 -19.25 -14.57
C LYS A 234 0.83 -19.72 -13.36
N PRO A 235 -0.15 -18.94 -12.87
CA PRO A 235 -1.01 -19.38 -11.79
C PRO A 235 -2.00 -20.45 -12.26
N VAL A 236 -2.56 -21.18 -11.30
CA VAL A 236 -3.60 -22.18 -11.50
C VAL A 236 -4.95 -21.59 -11.16
N SER A 237 -5.95 -21.78 -12.02
CA SER A 237 -7.34 -21.40 -11.73
C SER A 237 -8.00 -22.42 -10.81
N ILE A 238 -8.68 -21.94 -9.77
CA ILE A 238 -9.39 -22.74 -8.78
C ILE A 238 -10.79 -22.16 -8.54
N GLY A 239 -11.71 -22.98 -8.04
CA GLY A 239 -13.01 -22.49 -7.59
C GLY A 239 -12.90 -21.66 -6.30
N ILE A 240 -13.76 -20.66 -6.14
CA ILE A 240 -13.72 -19.77 -4.97
C ILE A 240 -13.94 -20.52 -3.64
N ASN A 241 -14.75 -21.58 -3.63
CA ASN A 241 -14.95 -22.41 -2.43
C ASN A 241 -13.65 -23.10 -2.01
N TYR A 242 -12.83 -23.54 -2.97
CA TYR A 242 -11.53 -24.13 -2.65
C TYR A 242 -10.56 -23.09 -2.08
N ALA A 243 -10.56 -21.86 -2.63
CA ALA A 243 -9.79 -20.76 -2.05
C ALA A 243 -10.23 -20.45 -0.60
N LYS A 244 -11.55 -20.43 -0.34
CA LYS A 244 -12.10 -20.24 1.01
C LYS A 244 -11.66 -21.36 1.97
N GLU A 245 -11.73 -22.62 1.55
CA GLU A 245 -11.27 -23.77 2.34
C GLU A 245 -9.79 -23.60 2.75
N ILE A 246 -8.92 -23.17 1.83
CA ILE A 246 -7.50 -22.90 2.12
C ILE A 246 -7.35 -21.73 3.11
N ILE A 247 -7.98 -20.58 2.82
CA ILE A 247 -7.82 -19.34 3.58
C ILE A 247 -8.35 -19.50 5.01
N PHE A 248 -9.60 -19.99 5.15
CA PHE A 248 -10.24 -20.11 6.44
C PHE A 248 -9.71 -21.28 7.25
N GLY A 249 -9.34 -22.40 6.61
CA GLY A 249 -8.69 -23.51 7.32
C GLY A 249 -7.31 -23.11 7.87
N ALA A 250 -6.51 -22.37 7.10
CA ALA A 250 -5.22 -21.86 7.59
C ALA A 250 -5.41 -20.81 8.70
N LEU A 251 -6.45 -19.97 8.59
CA LEU A 251 -6.81 -19.01 9.62
C LEU A 251 -7.21 -19.70 10.94
N GLU A 252 -8.05 -20.73 10.87
CA GLU A 252 -8.46 -21.50 12.04
C GLU A 252 -7.26 -22.22 12.68
N TYR A 253 -6.43 -22.88 11.86
CA TYR A 253 -5.19 -23.51 12.31
C TYR A 253 -4.28 -22.53 13.06
N ALA A 254 -4.04 -21.36 12.48
CA ALA A 254 -3.19 -20.34 13.05
C ALA A 254 -3.74 -19.77 14.37
N ARG A 255 -5.06 -19.57 14.46
CA ARG A 255 -5.73 -19.14 15.70
C ARG A 255 -5.55 -20.11 16.84
N ASN A 256 -5.65 -21.41 16.56
CA ASN A 256 -5.47 -22.47 17.55
C ASN A 256 -4.06 -22.49 18.16
N ILE A 257 -3.06 -21.96 17.44
CA ILE A 257 -1.68 -21.83 17.93
C ILE A 257 -1.31 -20.38 18.32
N GLY A 258 -2.28 -19.46 18.33
CA GLY A 258 -2.14 -18.12 18.90
C GLY A 258 -1.84 -16.98 17.92
N PHE A 259 -2.06 -17.17 16.62
CA PHE A 259 -1.91 -16.11 15.61
C PHE A 259 -3.26 -15.59 15.11
N GLU A 260 -3.32 -14.29 14.88
CA GLU A 260 -4.43 -13.62 14.22
C GLU A 260 -3.95 -13.00 12.90
N PRO A 261 -4.84 -12.88 11.90
CA PRO A 261 -4.49 -12.26 10.62
C PRO A 261 -4.33 -10.75 10.79
N GLN A 262 -3.65 -10.12 9.83
CA GLN A 262 -3.52 -8.66 9.80
C GLN A 262 -4.88 -7.97 9.65
N GLU A 263 -4.96 -6.72 10.13
CA GLU A 263 -6.20 -5.94 10.15
C GLU A 263 -6.84 -5.78 8.77
N ASP A 264 -6.04 -5.72 7.71
CA ASP A 264 -6.50 -5.65 6.32
C ASP A 264 -7.42 -6.82 5.94
N PHE A 265 -7.30 -7.97 6.62
CA PHE A 265 -8.17 -9.12 6.41
C PHE A 265 -9.63 -8.83 6.78
N LYS A 266 -9.89 -7.90 7.71
CA LYS A 266 -11.26 -7.49 8.06
C LYS A 266 -12.04 -7.00 6.84
N LEU A 267 -11.36 -6.31 5.91
CA LEU A 267 -11.95 -5.80 4.69
C LEU A 267 -11.77 -6.76 3.50
N SER A 268 -10.57 -7.33 3.32
CA SER A 268 -10.29 -8.16 2.14
C SER A 268 -11.13 -9.44 2.09
N LYS A 269 -11.53 -10.00 3.25
CA LYS A 269 -12.40 -11.18 3.32
C LYS A 269 -13.74 -11.02 2.60
N TYR A 270 -14.25 -9.79 2.45
CA TYR A 270 -15.51 -9.57 1.72
C TYR A 270 -15.39 -9.97 0.25
N VAL A 271 -14.20 -9.89 -0.35
CA VAL A 271 -13.97 -10.33 -1.75
C VAL A 271 -14.17 -11.85 -1.90
N LEU A 272 -13.99 -12.63 -0.82
CA LEU A 272 -14.29 -14.06 -0.84
C LEU A 272 -15.80 -14.31 -0.90
N GLY A 273 -16.60 -13.40 -0.36
CA GLY A 273 -18.05 -13.49 -0.28
C GLY A 273 -18.56 -14.19 0.99
N ALA A 274 -19.82 -13.92 1.34
CA ALA A 274 -20.43 -14.32 2.60
C ALA A 274 -20.82 -15.80 2.69
N GLU A 275 -21.01 -16.48 1.55
CA GLU A 275 -21.36 -17.91 1.54
C GLU A 275 -20.26 -18.73 2.23
N GLU A 276 -20.65 -19.58 3.17
CA GLU A 276 -19.70 -20.44 3.88
C GLU A 276 -19.06 -21.46 2.93
N ALA A 277 -17.80 -21.78 3.18
CA ALA A 277 -17.11 -22.80 2.41
C ALA A 277 -17.69 -24.18 2.73
N THR A 278 -17.96 -24.96 1.68
CA THR A 278 -18.28 -26.38 1.84
C THR A 278 -16.99 -27.12 2.20
N HIS A 279 -16.85 -27.65 3.42
CA HIS A 279 -15.64 -28.36 3.86
C HIS A 279 -15.56 -29.77 3.28
N GLN A 280 -15.41 -29.87 1.96
CA GLN A 280 -15.42 -31.15 1.24
C GLN A 280 -14.02 -31.73 1.04
N ARG A 281 -12.97 -30.91 1.11
CA ARG A 281 -11.58 -31.33 0.83
C ARG A 281 -10.76 -31.44 2.11
N ASN A 282 -9.99 -32.52 2.22
CA ASN A 282 -9.01 -32.71 3.30
C ASN A 282 -7.72 -31.95 2.99
N ILE A 283 -7.75 -30.63 3.19
CA ILE A 283 -6.53 -29.80 3.16
C ILE A 283 -5.77 -30.03 4.48
N LYS A 284 -4.47 -30.31 4.38
CA LYS A 284 -3.61 -30.44 5.56
C LYS A 284 -2.99 -29.09 5.90
N PHE A 285 -3.07 -28.72 7.18
CA PHE A 285 -2.40 -27.56 7.75
C PHE A 285 -1.35 -28.01 8.76
N GLY A 286 -0.30 -27.21 8.92
CA GLY A 286 0.92 -27.61 9.62
C GLY A 286 2.00 -28.12 8.67
N GLY A 287 3.23 -28.15 9.16
CA GLY A 287 4.38 -28.62 8.39
C GLY A 287 4.33 -30.12 8.10
N PRO A 288 5.26 -30.62 7.27
CA PRO A 288 5.30 -32.03 6.84
C PRO A 288 5.35 -33.05 7.99
N ASN A 289 5.87 -32.66 9.15
CA ASN A 289 5.98 -33.49 10.36
C ASN A 289 4.70 -33.50 11.22
N GLY A 290 3.61 -32.87 10.75
CA GLY A 290 2.34 -32.80 11.49
C GLY A 290 2.30 -31.78 12.63
N LYS A 291 3.35 -30.95 12.78
CA LYS A 291 3.42 -29.83 13.72
C LYS A 291 3.66 -28.51 12.98
N PRO A 292 3.39 -27.33 13.58
CA PRO A 292 3.62 -26.06 12.91
C PRO A 292 5.06 -25.93 12.43
N LEU A 293 5.25 -25.46 11.19
CA LEU A 293 6.57 -25.15 10.64
C LEU A 293 6.64 -23.67 10.28
N TYR A 294 7.38 -22.89 11.07
CA TYR A 294 7.58 -21.46 10.81
C TYR A 294 8.82 -21.22 9.94
N ILE A 295 8.62 -20.70 8.74
CA ILE A 295 9.72 -20.30 7.85
C ILE A 295 9.88 -18.79 7.94
N ALA A 296 11.01 -18.34 8.49
CA ALA A 296 11.28 -16.92 8.68
C ALA A 296 11.44 -16.21 7.33
N GLY A 297 10.65 -15.16 7.10
CA GLY A 297 10.86 -14.25 5.99
C GLY A 297 11.92 -13.18 6.34
N PRO A 298 12.52 -12.51 5.33
CA PRO A 298 13.55 -11.49 5.53
C PRO A 298 13.08 -10.28 6.35
N ASP A 299 11.77 -10.02 6.37
CA ASP A 299 11.17 -8.85 7.02
C ASP A 299 10.54 -9.16 8.39
N ASN A 300 10.56 -10.42 8.85
CA ASN A 300 9.95 -10.81 10.11
C ASN A 300 10.96 -10.79 11.27
N ASP A 301 10.57 -10.19 12.40
CA ASP A 301 11.26 -10.39 13.69
C ASP A 301 11.00 -11.82 14.18
N TYR A 302 11.75 -12.77 13.61
CA TYR A 302 11.55 -14.20 13.82
C TYR A 302 11.63 -14.59 15.31
N ARG A 303 12.38 -13.83 16.12
CA ARG A 303 12.54 -14.08 17.56
C ARG A 303 11.21 -13.96 18.29
N LYS A 304 10.40 -12.96 17.95
CA LYS A 304 9.06 -12.78 18.56
C LYS A 304 8.15 -13.96 18.24
N ILE A 305 8.14 -14.39 16.99
CA ILE A 305 7.31 -15.51 16.53
C ILE A 305 7.76 -16.82 17.21
N VAL A 306 9.06 -17.10 17.22
CA VAL A 306 9.63 -18.29 17.86
C VAL A 306 9.36 -18.30 19.36
N ASN A 307 9.51 -17.17 20.05
CA ASN A 307 9.21 -17.08 21.48
C ASN A 307 7.73 -17.36 21.77
N LEU A 308 6.80 -16.79 20.98
CA LEU A 308 5.37 -17.07 21.11
C LEU A 308 5.08 -18.57 20.91
N LEU A 309 5.67 -19.18 19.88
CA LEU A 309 5.51 -20.62 19.61
C LEU A 309 6.07 -21.47 20.77
N LYS A 310 7.22 -21.10 21.35
CA LYS A 310 7.77 -21.77 22.54
C LYS A 310 6.84 -21.67 23.74
N GLU A 311 6.27 -20.49 24.00
CA GLU A 311 5.32 -20.28 25.09
C GLU A 311 4.03 -21.08 24.91
N ARG A 312 3.55 -21.22 23.68
CA ARG A 312 2.28 -21.88 23.36
C ARG A 312 2.38 -23.39 23.22
N LEU A 313 3.46 -23.89 22.62
CA LEU A 313 3.58 -25.28 22.17
C LEU A 313 4.76 -26.02 22.83
N GLY A 314 5.59 -25.32 23.61
CA GLY A 314 6.84 -25.85 24.14
C GLY A 314 7.96 -25.93 23.10
N GLU A 315 9.18 -26.20 23.55
CA GLU A 315 10.37 -26.15 22.68
C GLU A 315 10.34 -27.16 21.52
N ASN A 316 9.66 -28.29 21.69
CA ASN A 316 9.58 -29.35 20.69
C ASN A 316 8.26 -29.36 19.91
N GLY A 317 7.33 -28.45 20.22
CA GLY A 317 5.98 -28.42 19.66
C GLY A 317 5.85 -27.82 18.27
N PHE A 318 6.94 -27.28 17.70
CA PHE A 318 6.99 -26.70 16.36
C PHE A 318 8.37 -26.93 15.73
N ASP A 319 8.47 -26.69 14.42
CA ASP A 319 9.74 -26.56 13.69
C ASP A 319 9.89 -25.11 13.21
N PHE A 320 11.13 -24.64 13.01
CA PHE A 320 11.36 -23.36 12.36
C PHE A 320 12.62 -23.38 11.49
N ILE A 321 12.61 -22.58 10.42
CA ILE A 321 13.73 -22.41 9.49
C ILE A 321 14.07 -20.91 9.41
N ILE A 322 15.34 -20.57 9.59
CA ILE A 322 15.86 -19.21 9.40
C ILE A 322 16.74 -19.21 8.15
N PRO A 323 16.30 -18.58 7.03
CA PRO A 323 17.13 -18.51 5.83
C PRO A 323 18.42 -17.74 6.10
N GLY A 324 19.56 -18.39 5.84
CA GLY A 324 20.91 -17.82 6.07
C GLY A 324 21.64 -18.37 7.29
N GLU A 325 20.98 -19.14 8.16
CA GLU A 325 21.62 -20.00 9.16
C GLU A 325 21.65 -21.44 8.62
N GLN A 326 22.44 -21.66 7.58
CA GLN A 326 23.02 -22.98 7.31
C GLN A 326 24.50 -22.89 7.69
N LEU A 327 24.92 -23.83 8.54
CA LEU A 327 26.27 -24.01 9.07
C LEU A 327 27.39 -23.85 8.03
#